data_AF-A0A355WKQ1-F1
#
_entry.id   AF-A0A355WKQ1-F1
#
_cell.length_a   1.000
_cell.length_b   1.000
_cell.length_c   1.000
_cell.angle_alpha   90.00
_cell.angle_beta   90.00
_cell.angle_gamma   90.00
#
_symmetry.space_group_name_H-M   'P 1'
#
loop_
_entity.id
_entity.type
_entity.pdbx_description
1 polymer ?
#
loop_
_entity_poly.entity_id
_entity_poly.type
_entity_poly.pdbx_seq_one_letter_code
_entity_poly.pdbx_strand_id
1 'polypeptide(L)'
;GKLRLKAGGGHAGHNGLRSLHDHIGANYNRVRIGIGHPGHKDRVAAYVLHDFAKADHDWIDDLLAGISKGAAELAAGDTQKFMNGLSGSSKPAARKPKPEKPSEMAIPEPQDSRSQLQKLLDKFR
;
A
#
# COMPACT_ATOMS: atom_id res chain seq x y z
N GLY A 1 -4.99 -10.04 4.12
CA GLY A 1 -4.43 -9.27 2.99
C GLY A 1 -5.16 -9.59 1.70
N LYS A 2 -5.00 -8.78 0.64
CA LYS A 2 -5.55 -9.09 -0.70
C LYS A 2 -4.41 -9.55 -1.60
N LEU A 3 -4.51 -10.77 -2.15
CA LEU A 3 -3.60 -11.25 -3.18
C LEU A 3 -4.06 -10.80 -4.57
N ARG A 4 -3.13 -10.40 -5.43
CA ARG A 4 -3.41 -10.11 -6.84
C ARG A 4 -2.29 -10.62 -7.73
N LEU A 5 -2.65 -11.27 -8.84
CA LEU A 5 -1.72 -11.48 -9.94
C LEU A 5 -1.67 -10.25 -10.83
N LYS A 6 -0.46 -9.89 -11.30
CA LYS A 6 -0.27 -8.80 -12.26
C LYS A 6 0.82 -9.15 -13.26
N ALA A 7 0.47 -9.15 -14.54
CA ALA A 7 1.42 -9.11 -15.64
C ALA A 7 1.88 -7.66 -15.88
N GLY A 8 3.19 -7.45 -16.03
CA GLY A 8 3.71 -6.16 -16.48
C GLY A 8 3.42 -4.97 -15.55
N GLY A 9 3.74 -3.76 -16.01
CA GLY A 9 3.52 -2.49 -15.30
C GLY A 9 4.65 -2.05 -14.35
N GLY A 10 4.43 -0.92 -13.66
CA GLY A 10 5.44 -0.27 -12.80
C GLY A 10 5.72 -0.96 -11.46
N HIS A 11 6.84 -0.59 -10.84
CA HIS A 11 7.30 -1.13 -9.54
C HIS A 11 6.52 -0.60 -8.33
N ALA A 12 5.64 0.40 -8.49
CA ALA A 12 4.74 0.94 -7.45
C ALA A 12 5.46 1.31 -6.13
N GLY A 13 6.69 1.80 -6.20
CA GLY A 13 7.51 2.17 -5.04
C GLY A 13 8.24 1.00 -4.35
N HIS A 14 8.13 -0.24 -4.85
CA HIS A 14 8.86 -1.39 -4.29
C HIS A 14 10.32 -1.39 -4.75
N ASN A 15 11.26 -1.24 -3.79
CA ASN A 15 12.69 -1.12 -4.09
C ASN A 15 13.26 -2.35 -4.82
N GLY A 16 12.86 -3.57 -4.43
CA GLY A 16 13.31 -4.78 -5.13
C GLY A 16 12.77 -4.90 -6.56
N LEU A 17 11.57 -4.37 -6.84
CA LEU A 17 11.04 -4.40 -8.21
C LEU A 17 11.69 -3.33 -9.07
N ARG A 18 12.05 -2.18 -8.48
CA ARG A 18 12.85 -1.16 -9.18
C ARG A 18 14.16 -1.76 -9.66
N SER A 19 14.92 -2.40 -8.77
CA SER A 19 16.16 -3.08 -9.15
C SER A 19 15.93 -4.15 -10.23
N LEU A 20 14.89 -4.98 -10.10
CA LEU A 20 14.59 -5.99 -11.12
C LEU A 20 14.26 -5.36 -12.48
N HIS A 21 13.51 -4.26 -12.51
CA HIS A 21 13.16 -3.54 -13.75
C HIS A 21 14.41 -3.06 -14.49
N ASP A 22 15.40 -2.58 -13.74
CA ASP A 22 16.64 -2.07 -14.31
C ASP A 22 17.44 -3.17 -15.05
N HIS A 23 17.24 -4.44 -14.69
CA HIS A 23 18.00 -5.57 -15.24
C HIS A 23 17.25 -6.38 -16.30
N ILE A 24 15.95 -6.65 -16.08
CA ILE A 24 15.15 -7.52 -16.97
C ILE A 24 13.93 -6.82 -17.56
N GLY A 25 13.76 -5.53 -17.30
CA GLY A 25 12.60 -4.76 -17.72
C GLY A 25 11.34 -5.02 -16.88
N ALA A 26 10.23 -4.43 -17.28
CA ALA A 26 8.98 -4.47 -16.53
C ALA A 26 8.07 -5.66 -16.87
N ASN A 27 8.42 -6.46 -17.88
CA ASN A 27 7.54 -7.44 -18.54
C ASN A 27 7.64 -8.83 -17.90
N TYR A 28 7.20 -8.93 -16.65
CA TYR A 28 7.10 -10.21 -15.94
C TYR A 28 5.84 -10.27 -15.08
N ASN A 29 5.43 -11.49 -14.76
CA ASN A 29 4.29 -11.77 -13.89
C ASN A 29 4.69 -11.62 -12.42
N ARG A 30 3.77 -11.10 -11.62
CA ARG A 30 3.99 -10.82 -10.20
C ARG A 30 2.81 -11.30 -9.37
N VAL A 31 3.09 -12.07 -8.32
CA VAL A 31 2.15 -12.30 -7.22
C VAL A 31 2.30 -11.17 -6.22
N ARG A 32 1.26 -10.35 -6.04
CA ARG A 32 1.26 -9.22 -5.10
C ARG A 32 0.51 -9.61 -3.83
N ILE A 33 1.22 -9.60 -2.71
CA ILE A 33 0.65 -9.81 -1.38
C ILE A 33 0.46 -8.45 -0.72
N GLY A 34 -0.80 -8.07 -0.46
CA GLY A 34 -1.11 -6.81 0.21
C GLY A 34 -0.87 -6.90 1.72
N ILE A 35 0.26 -6.37 2.19
CA ILE A 35 0.62 -6.29 3.61
C ILE A 35 0.00 -5.10 4.35
N GLY A 36 -0.40 -4.06 3.61
CA GLY A 36 -0.93 -2.81 4.18
C GLY A 36 -0.01 -1.62 3.93
N HIS A 37 -0.33 -0.48 4.56
CA HIS A 37 0.47 0.74 4.46
C HIS A 37 0.35 1.53 5.77
N PRO A 38 1.45 2.04 6.36
CA PRO A 38 1.44 2.73 7.66
C PRO A 38 0.86 4.16 7.61
N GLY A 39 0.24 4.55 6.49
CA GLY A 39 -0.39 5.84 6.28
C GLY A 39 0.56 6.99 5.95
N HIS A 40 1.79 6.96 6.47
CA HIS A 40 2.84 7.96 6.21
C HIS A 40 4.05 7.35 5.53
N LYS A 41 4.57 8.04 4.51
CA LYS A 41 5.72 7.59 3.71
C LYS A 41 6.97 7.35 4.58
N ASP A 42 7.20 8.21 5.58
CA ASP A 42 8.40 8.14 6.42
C ASP A 42 8.42 6.90 7.33
N ARG A 43 7.25 6.29 7.58
CA ARG A 43 7.15 5.06 8.38
C ARG A 43 7.23 3.79 7.54
N VAL A 44 7.31 3.89 6.21
CA VAL A 44 7.30 2.73 5.32
C VAL A 44 8.49 1.82 5.55
N ALA A 45 9.69 2.39 5.73
CA ALA A 45 10.91 1.62 5.94
C ALA A 45 10.81 0.74 7.19
N ALA A 46 10.41 1.32 8.32
CA ALA A 46 10.19 0.55 9.55
C ALA A 46 9.06 -0.49 9.37
N TYR A 47 7.94 -0.09 8.76
CA TYR A 47 6.79 -0.97 8.57
C TYR A 47 7.09 -2.25 7.78
N VAL A 48 7.90 -2.17 6.72
CA VAL A 48 8.25 -3.35 5.91
C VAL A 48 9.35 -4.22 6.52
N LEU A 49 10.05 -3.72 7.54
CA LEU A 49 11.11 -4.43 8.25
C LEU A 49 10.62 -5.04 9.58
N HIS A 50 9.41 -4.71 10.02
CA HIS A 50 8.80 -5.27 11.21
C HIS A 50 8.07 -6.58 10.92
N ASP A 51 8.02 -7.44 11.92
CA ASP A 51 7.20 -8.65 11.91
C ASP A 51 5.70 -8.32 11.84
N PHE A 52 4.93 -9.25 11.29
CA PHE A 52 3.48 -9.17 11.29
C PHE A 52 2.91 -9.22 12.70
N ALA A 53 1.83 -8.46 12.93
CA ALA A 53 1.12 -8.50 14.20
C ALA A 53 0.48 -9.88 14.39
N LYS A 54 0.40 -10.39 15.62
CA LYS A 54 -0.15 -11.72 15.94
C LYS A 54 -1.52 -12.01 15.30
N ALA A 55 -2.38 -11.00 15.20
CA ALA A 55 -3.70 -11.11 14.57
C ALA A 55 -3.67 -11.36 13.05
N ASP A 56 -2.52 -11.15 12.41
CA ASP A 56 -2.33 -11.36 10.98
C ASP A 56 -1.75 -12.74 10.63
N HIS A 57 -1.18 -13.46 11.60
CA HIS A 57 -0.50 -14.74 11.35
C HIS A 57 -1.46 -15.78 10.75
N ASP A 58 -2.64 -15.96 11.33
CA ASP A 58 -3.61 -16.97 10.86
C ASP A 58 -3.92 -16.83 9.36
N TRP A 59 -4.25 -15.63 8.90
CA TRP A 59 -4.58 -15.43 7.48
C TRP A 59 -3.34 -15.42 6.58
N ILE A 60 -2.17 -15.05 7.09
CA ILE A 60 -0.91 -15.07 6.34
C ILE A 60 -0.47 -16.50 6.11
N ASP A 61 -0.52 -17.35 7.12
CA ASP A 61 -0.12 -18.75 7.04
C ASP A 61 -1.01 -19.51 6.05
N ASP A 62 -2.33 -19.33 6.14
CA ASP A 62 -3.29 -19.89 5.18
C ASP A 62 -3.02 -19.41 3.75
N LEU A 63 -2.67 -18.13 3.59
CA LEU A 63 -2.33 -17.54 2.29
C LEU A 63 -1.04 -18.13 1.72
N LEU A 64 0.02 -18.21 2.52
CA LEU A 64 1.32 -18.74 2.12
C LEU A 64 1.23 -20.23 1.79
N ALA A 65 0.48 -21.01 2.58
CA ALA A 65 0.20 -22.41 2.29
C ALA A 65 -0.55 -22.58 0.95
N GLY A 66 -1.55 -21.73 0.69
CA GLY A 66 -2.27 -21.71 -0.58
C GLY A 66 -1.37 -21.38 -1.78
N ILE A 67 -0.48 -20.39 -1.64
CA ILE A 67 0.49 -20.02 -2.69
C ILE A 67 1.44 -21.18 -2.97
N SER A 68 1.96 -21.82 -1.92
CA SER A 68 2.85 -22.97 -2.03
C SER A 68 2.19 -24.12 -2.79
N LYS A 69 0.94 -24.45 -2.44
CA LYS A 69 0.17 -25.52 -3.10
C LYS A 69 -0.10 -25.22 -4.58
N GLY A 70 -0.34 -23.97 -4.94
CA GLY A 70 -0.59 -23.54 -6.33
C GLY A 70 0.66 -23.22 -7.15
N ALA A 71 1.87 -23.37 -6.59
CA ALA A 71 3.10 -22.93 -7.24
C ALA A 71 3.34 -23.63 -8.59
N ALA A 72 2.94 -24.90 -8.72
CA ALA A 72 3.06 -25.66 -9.95
C ALA A 72 2.17 -25.09 -11.07
N GLU A 73 0.91 -24.78 -10.77
CA GLU A 73 -0.02 -24.13 -11.70
C GLU A 73 0.50 -22.75 -12.14
N LEU A 74 1.02 -21.97 -11.18
CA LEU A 74 1.59 -20.66 -11.47
C LEU A 74 2.78 -20.76 -12.42
N ALA A 75 3.68 -21.73 -12.20
CA ALA A 75 4.83 -21.99 -13.06
C ALA A 75 4.42 -22.47 -14.45
N ALA A 76 3.34 -23.25 -14.55
CA ALA A 76 2.75 -23.68 -15.82
C ALA A 76 1.99 -22.55 -16.56
N GLY A 77 1.82 -21.38 -15.94
CA GLY A 77 1.09 -20.25 -16.51
C GLY A 77 -0.43 -20.33 -16.34
N ASP A 78 -0.95 -21.35 -15.65
CA ASP A 78 -2.37 -21.51 -15.36
C ASP A 78 -2.79 -20.60 -14.18
N THR A 79 -2.82 -19.31 -14.48
CA THR A 79 -3.16 -18.27 -13.51
C THR A 79 -4.58 -18.38 -12.98
N GLN A 80 -5.51 -18.94 -13.76
CA GLN A 80 -6.90 -19.17 -13.35
C GLN A 80 -6.96 -20.27 -12.28
N LYS A 81 -6.36 -21.42 -12.55
CA LYS A 81 -6.33 -22.54 -11.59
C LYS A 81 -5.59 -22.15 -10.31
N PHE A 82 -4.48 -21.43 -10.44
CA PHE A 82 -3.77 -20.84 -9.30
C PHE A 82 -4.69 -19.95 -8.43
N MET A 83 -5.37 -18.98 -9.05
CA MET A 83 -6.24 -18.05 -8.31
C MET A 83 -7.46 -18.74 -7.70
N ASN A 84 -8.03 -19.73 -8.38
CA ASN A 84 -9.16 -20.50 -7.86
C ASN A 84 -8.77 -21.32 -6.63
N GLY A 85 -7.56 -21.88 -6.61
CA GLY A 85 -7.02 -22.61 -5.46
C GLY A 85 -6.82 -21.74 -4.20
N LEU A 86 -6.70 -20.41 -4.36
CA LEU A 86 -6.48 -19.46 -3.27
C LEU A 86 -7.78 -18.89 -2.65
N SER A 87 -8.93 -19.03 -3.33
CA SER A 87 -10.19 -18.40 -2.93
C SER A 87 -10.75 -18.87 -1.58
N GLY A 88 -10.24 -19.98 -1.03
CA GLY A 88 -10.59 -20.45 0.31
C GLY A 88 -9.83 -19.79 1.47
N SER A 89 -8.68 -19.16 1.21
CA SER A 89 -7.70 -18.77 2.25
C SER A 89 -7.72 -17.28 2.64
N SER A 90 -8.70 -16.50 2.18
CA SER A 90 -8.70 -15.04 2.34
C SER A 90 -9.93 -14.53 3.10
N LYS A 91 -9.89 -14.58 4.45
CA LYS A 91 -10.65 -13.61 5.26
C LYS A 91 -9.77 -12.37 5.49
N PRO A 92 -10.19 -11.17 5.09
CA PRO A 92 -9.42 -9.97 5.41
C PRO A 92 -9.55 -9.69 6.92
N ALA A 93 -8.42 -9.59 7.62
CA ALA A 93 -8.38 -9.02 8.96
C ALA A 93 -8.99 -7.60 8.92
N ALA A 94 -9.96 -7.36 9.81
CA ALA A 94 -10.60 -6.06 9.96
C ALA A 94 -9.53 -5.00 10.29
N ARG A 95 -9.44 -3.96 9.46
CA ARG A 95 -8.50 -2.86 9.70
C ARG A 95 -8.86 -2.19 11.03
N LYS A 96 -7.91 -2.17 11.98
CA LYS A 96 -8.02 -1.24 13.12
C LYS A 96 -8.12 0.18 12.57
N PRO A 97 -8.96 1.05 13.15
CA PRO A 97 -9.11 2.43 12.70
C PRO A 97 -7.72 3.09 12.70
N LYS A 98 -7.43 3.81 11.61
CA LYS A 98 -6.22 4.60 11.46
C LYS A 98 -6.14 5.53 12.68
N PRO A 99 -5.03 5.58 13.44
CA PRO A 99 -4.91 6.59 14.47
C PRO A 99 -5.03 7.95 13.78
N GLU A 100 -6.10 8.68 14.12
CA GLU A 100 -6.24 10.07 13.74
C GLU A 100 -4.96 10.77 14.19
N LYS A 101 -4.33 11.50 13.27
CA LYS A 101 -3.24 12.38 13.67
C LYS A 101 -3.79 13.31 14.75
N PRO A 102 -3.04 13.60 15.82
CA PRO A 102 -3.34 14.76 16.63
C PRO A 102 -3.49 15.94 15.66
N SER A 103 -4.68 16.55 15.65
CA SER A 103 -4.88 17.83 14.99
C SER A 103 -3.85 18.77 15.61
N GLU A 104 -2.79 19.04 14.87
CA GLU A 104 -1.92 20.17 15.15
C GLU A 104 -2.86 21.37 15.28
N MET A 105 -2.86 21.98 16.48
CA MET A 105 -3.70 23.13 16.75
C MET A 105 -3.29 24.22 15.77
N ALA A 106 -4.04 24.34 14.68
CA ALA A 106 -3.95 25.47 13.79
C ALA A 106 -4.34 26.68 14.62
N ILE A 107 -3.34 27.45 15.05
CA ILE A 107 -3.55 28.83 15.49
C ILE A 107 -4.26 29.49 14.32
N PRO A 108 -5.52 29.96 14.46
CA PRO A 108 -6.18 30.65 13.37
C PRO A 108 -5.36 31.91 13.08
N GLU A 109 -4.79 31.97 11.87
CA GLU A 109 -4.25 33.20 11.29
C GLU A 109 -5.28 34.32 11.52
N PRO A 110 -4.87 35.48 12.08
CA PRO A 110 -5.80 36.56 12.36
C PRO A 110 -6.44 37.01 11.03
N GLN A 111 -7.76 36.85 10.93
CA GLN A 111 -8.51 37.28 9.75
C GLN A 111 -8.45 38.81 9.66
N ASP A 112 -7.76 39.31 8.63
CA ASP A 112 -7.68 40.74 8.33
C ASP A 112 -9.03 41.27 7.85
N SER A 113 -9.76 41.90 8.78
CA SER A 113 -11.14 42.42 8.65
C SER A 113 -11.26 43.67 7.77
N ARG A 114 -10.18 44.13 7.14
CA ARG A 114 -10.21 45.30 6.24
C ARG A 114 -10.92 44.98 4.92
N SER A 115 -11.81 45.90 4.51
CA SER A 115 -12.48 45.90 3.20
C SER A 115 -11.47 45.86 2.04
N GLN A 116 -11.85 45.24 0.92
CA GLN A 116 -10.97 45.12 -0.26
C GLN A 116 -10.50 46.49 -0.79
N LEU A 117 -11.31 47.54 -0.65
CA LEU A 117 -10.94 48.91 -1.02
C LEU A 117 -9.83 49.48 -0.12
N GLN A 118 -9.83 49.13 1.17
CA GLN A 118 -8.81 49.57 2.13
C GLN A 118 -7.46 48.91 1.83
N LYS A 119 -7.47 47.63 1.46
CA LYS A 119 -6.27 46.87 1.07
C LYS A 119 -5.66 47.38 -0.24
N LEU A 120 -6.49 47.94 -1.12
CA LEU A 120 -6.03 48.47 -2.41
C LEU A 120 -5.34 49.83 -2.24
N LEU A 121 -5.85 50.70 -1.36
CA LEU A 121 -5.26 52.02 -1.09
C LEU A 121 -3.87 51.96 -0.44
N ASP A 122 -3.63 50.98 0.46
CA ASP A 122 -2.31 50.78 1.08
C ASP A 122 -1.25 50.26 0.10
N LYS A 123 -1.69 49.62 -1.01
CA LYS A 123 -0.77 49.07 -2.02
C LYS A 123 -0.20 50.12 -2.98
N PHE A 124 -0.84 51.30 -3.03
CA PHE A 124 -0.45 52.41 -3.91
C PHE A 124 0.12 53.61 -3.14
N ARG A 125 0.55 53.41 -1.89
CA ARG A 125 1.23 54.41 -1.09
C ARG A 125 2.70 54.05 -0.87
#